data_AF-A0A4P7AKT0-F1
#
_entry.id   AF-A0A4P7AKT0-F1
#
_cell.length_a   1.000
_cell.length_b   1.000
_cell.length_c   1.000
_cell.angle_alpha   90.00
_cell.angle_beta   90.00
_cell.angle_gamma   90.00
#
_symmetry.space_group_name_H-M   'P 1'
#
loop_
_entity.id
_entity.type
_entity.pdbx_description
1 polymer ?
#
loop_
_entity_poly.entity_id
_entity_poly.type
_entity_poly.pdbx_seq_one_letter_code
_entity_poly.pdbx_strand_id
1 'polypeptide(L)'
;MNINNKQKFFYIKKIKNSKDKNYEKISQLFCNKAINDILNNFKIYDFRQVDEVEKNLAGVYIIFSIDKNKNLKFSYIGESSDIKKRWKTHINNFKTKNIKSRKFRTKEKDLEQIKFAVLKLDTDQNTRLKKETYYIYHFKSKFTNINTKIANMKMKCDFGHGVKRTYLSYDKNSVKFRLYIYGECRNKECNNKFLIR
;
A
#
# COMPACT_ATOMS: atom_id res chain seq x y z
N MET A 1 -19.28 10.44 23.99
CA MET A 1 -17.90 10.87 24.31
C MET A 1 -17.24 11.50 23.09
N ASN A 2 -16.88 12.78 23.14
CA ASN A 2 -16.09 13.43 22.09
C ASN A 2 -14.63 13.00 22.21
N ILE A 3 -14.20 12.04 21.38
CA ILE A 3 -12.81 11.58 21.32
C ILE A 3 -11.96 12.72 20.72
N ASN A 4 -10.95 13.17 21.45
CA ASN A 4 -10.04 14.21 20.96
C ASN A 4 -9.13 13.68 19.83
N ASN A 5 -8.55 14.59 19.03
CA ASN A 5 -7.75 14.20 17.86
C ASN A 5 -6.53 13.32 18.20
N LYS A 6 -5.92 13.52 19.38
CA LYS A 6 -4.81 12.71 19.89
C LYS A 6 -5.24 11.25 20.12
N GLN A 7 -6.39 11.04 20.76
CA GLN A 7 -6.96 9.72 20.98
C GLN A 7 -7.36 9.06 19.66
N LYS A 8 -8.01 9.79 18.73
CA LYS A 8 -8.34 9.27 17.38
C LYS A 8 -7.08 8.75 16.67
N PHE A 9 -6.02 9.54 16.67
CA PHE A 9 -4.75 9.15 16.06
C PHE A 9 -4.12 7.93 16.74
N PHE A 10 -4.18 7.83 18.07
CA PHE A 10 -3.72 6.66 18.80
C PHE A 10 -4.46 5.38 18.37
N TYR A 11 -5.79 5.41 18.30
CA TYR A 11 -6.58 4.27 17.82
C TYR A 11 -6.23 3.88 16.39
N ILE A 12 -6.08 4.85 15.49
CA ILE A 12 -5.66 4.59 14.10
C ILE A 12 -4.30 3.93 14.05
N LYS A 13 -3.35 4.38 14.88
CA LYS A 13 -2.05 3.73 15.00
C LYS A 13 -2.17 2.29 15.49
N LYS A 14 -3.04 2.01 16.48
CA LYS A 14 -3.29 0.64 16.96
C LYS A 14 -3.89 -0.23 15.86
N ILE A 15 -4.96 0.22 15.22
CA ILE A 15 -5.62 -0.48 14.10
C ILE A 15 -4.63 -0.84 12.99
N LYS A 16 -3.75 0.09 12.60
CA LYS A 16 -2.80 -0.11 11.49
C LYS A 16 -1.57 -0.97 11.85
N ASN A 17 -1.15 -1.01 13.11
CA ASN A 17 0.15 -1.60 13.50
C ASN A 17 0.06 -2.79 14.46
N SER A 18 -1.08 -3.00 15.11
CA SER A 18 -1.25 -4.07 16.10
C SER A 18 -1.50 -5.42 15.43
N LYS A 19 -1.03 -6.50 16.08
CA LYS A 19 -1.41 -7.89 15.80
C LYS A 19 -2.46 -8.43 16.77
N ASP A 20 -2.83 -7.63 17.78
CA ASP A 20 -3.81 -8.00 18.78
C ASP A 20 -5.19 -8.20 18.13
N LYS A 21 -5.78 -9.36 18.41
CA LYS A 21 -7.07 -9.83 17.89
C LYS A 21 -8.22 -8.88 18.22
N ASN A 22 -8.13 -8.13 19.31
CA ASN A 22 -9.11 -7.09 19.66
C ASN A 22 -9.25 -6.01 18.59
N TYR A 23 -8.20 -5.77 17.78
CA TYR A 23 -8.22 -4.78 16.70
C TYR A 23 -8.46 -5.39 15.32
N GLU A 24 -8.56 -6.72 15.19
CA GLU A 24 -8.67 -7.41 13.91
C GLU A 24 -9.92 -6.99 13.13
N LYS A 25 -11.10 -7.06 13.78
CA LYS A 25 -12.38 -6.68 13.15
C LYS A 25 -12.37 -5.23 12.66
N ILE A 26 -11.92 -4.29 13.50
CA ILE A 26 -11.88 -2.87 13.14
C ILE A 26 -10.84 -2.61 12.04
N SER A 27 -9.68 -3.29 12.10
CA SER A 27 -8.68 -3.23 11.02
C SER A 27 -9.22 -3.78 9.71
N GLN A 28 -10.01 -4.85 9.75
CA GLN A 28 -10.64 -5.42 8.58
C GLN A 28 -11.63 -4.43 7.96
N LEU A 29 -12.53 -3.85 8.77
CA LEU A 29 -13.48 -2.83 8.31
C LEU A 29 -12.78 -1.63 7.65
N PHE A 30 -11.70 -1.16 8.27
CA PHE A 30 -10.89 -0.06 7.72
C PHE A 30 -10.30 -0.43 6.35
N CYS A 31 -9.71 -1.62 6.21
CA CYS A 31 -9.14 -2.08 4.95
C CYS A 31 -10.20 -2.42 3.89
N ASN A 32 -11.39 -2.88 4.31
CA ASN A 32 -12.52 -3.15 3.44
C ASN A 32 -13.03 -1.85 2.79
N LYS A 33 -13.07 -0.75 3.54
CA LYS A 33 -13.39 0.56 2.97
C LYS A 33 -12.39 0.93 1.87
N ALA A 34 -11.09 0.79 2.16
CA ALA A 34 -10.05 1.12 1.18
C ALA A 34 -10.12 0.25 -0.08
N ILE A 35 -10.38 -1.06 0.04
CA ILE A 35 -10.51 -1.92 -1.15
C ILE A 35 -11.80 -1.65 -1.92
N ASN A 36 -12.91 -1.34 -1.26
CA ASN A 36 -14.16 -0.99 -1.93
C ASN A 36 -13.99 0.27 -2.79
N ASP A 37 -13.25 1.26 -2.31
CA ASP A 37 -12.89 2.43 -3.12
C ASP A 37 -12.10 2.02 -4.37
N ILE A 38 -11.23 1.00 -4.29
CA ILE A 38 -10.52 0.48 -5.47
C ILE A 38 -11.46 -0.24 -6.42
N LEU A 39 -12.32 -1.12 -5.92
CA LEU A 39 -13.27 -1.89 -6.73
C LEU A 39 -14.24 -0.99 -7.51
N ASN A 40 -14.61 0.15 -6.92
CA ASN A 40 -15.57 1.07 -7.52
C ASN A 40 -14.95 2.04 -8.52
N ASN A 41 -13.66 2.36 -8.40
CA ASN A 41 -13.04 3.46 -9.15
C ASN A 41 -11.93 3.02 -10.12
N PHE A 42 -11.54 1.75 -10.11
CA PHE A 42 -10.41 1.26 -10.90
C PHE A 42 -10.78 0.01 -11.69
N LYS A 43 -10.20 -0.12 -12.90
CA LYS A 43 -10.28 -1.36 -13.67
C LYS A 43 -9.54 -2.47 -12.90
N ILE A 44 -10.27 -3.55 -12.63
CA ILE A 44 -9.74 -4.75 -11.97
C ILE A 44 -9.40 -5.79 -13.03
N TYR A 45 -8.22 -6.39 -12.91
CA TYR A 45 -7.75 -7.46 -13.78
C TYR A 45 -7.64 -8.74 -12.96
N ASP A 46 -8.08 -9.86 -13.52
CA ASP A 46 -7.63 -11.17 -13.08
C ASP A 46 -6.28 -11.55 -13.71
N PHE A 47 -5.74 -12.70 -13.33
CA PHE A 47 -4.43 -13.15 -13.81
C PHE A 47 -4.40 -13.45 -15.33
N ARG A 48 -5.55 -13.75 -15.96
CA ARG A 48 -5.67 -14.03 -17.40
C ARG A 48 -5.69 -12.72 -18.19
N GLN A 49 -6.32 -11.69 -17.61
CA GLN A 49 -6.44 -10.35 -18.19
C GLN A 49 -5.18 -9.49 -18.06
N VAL A 50 -4.15 -9.92 -17.31
CA VAL A 50 -2.87 -9.18 -17.20
C VAL A 50 -2.20 -8.95 -18.56
N ASP A 51 -2.49 -9.80 -19.55
CA ASP A 51 -1.99 -9.65 -20.91
C ASP A 51 -2.62 -8.49 -21.70
N GLU A 52 -3.77 -7.98 -21.26
CA GLU A 52 -4.41 -6.80 -21.86
C GLU A 52 -3.76 -5.48 -21.43
N VAL A 53 -2.97 -5.49 -20.35
CA VAL A 53 -2.30 -4.29 -19.85
C VAL A 53 -1.28 -3.80 -20.88
N GLU A 54 -1.20 -2.50 -21.07
CA GLU A 54 -0.22 -1.85 -21.94
C GLU A 54 1.23 -2.20 -21.52
N LYS A 55 2.10 -2.41 -22.50
CA LYS A 55 3.54 -2.62 -22.26
C LYS A 55 4.18 -1.30 -21.80
N ASN A 56 5.25 -1.38 -21.00
CA ASN A 56 5.99 -0.20 -20.52
C ASN A 56 5.15 0.81 -19.70
N LEU A 57 4.00 0.36 -19.17
CA LEU A 57 3.14 1.20 -18.34
C LEU A 57 3.80 1.42 -16.98
N ALA A 58 4.29 2.64 -16.75
CA ALA A 58 4.95 3.03 -15.50
C ALA A 58 3.94 3.57 -14.47
N GLY A 59 3.98 3.02 -13.26
CA GLY A 59 3.08 3.48 -12.20
C GLY A 59 3.11 2.65 -10.92
N VAL A 60 2.10 2.90 -10.08
CA VAL A 60 1.84 2.19 -8.83
C VAL A 60 0.66 1.25 -9.02
N TYR A 61 0.76 0.06 -8.45
CA TYR A 61 -0.24 -0.99 -8.57
C TYR A 61 -0.57 -1.61 -7.21
N ILE A 62 -1.70 -2.32 -7.17
CA ILE A 62 -2.09 -3.23 -6.09
C ILE A 62 -2.29 -4.65 -6.62
N ILE A 63 -1.91 -5.62 -5.80
CA ILE A 63 -2.25 -7.04 -5.92
C ILE A 63 -3.04 -7.40 -4.67
N PHE A 64 -4.20 -8.01 -4.81
CA PHE A 64 -5.06 -8.33 -3.67
C PHE A 64 -5.88 -9.60 -3.91
N SER A 65 -6.48 -10.13 -2.85
CA SER A 65 -7.59 -11.07 -2.96
C SER A 65 -8.66 -10.76 -1.93
N ILE A 66 -9.88 -11.21 -2.22
CA ILE A 66 -11.08 -11.00 -1.42
C ILE A 66 -11.63 -12.37 -1.03
N ASP A 67 -12.14 -12.50 0.19
CA ASP A 67 -12.82 -13.72 0.63
C ASP A 67 -14.27 -13.82 0.10
N LYS A 68 -14.93 -14.94 0.38
CA LYS A 68 -16.33 -15.17 -0.02
C LYS A 68 -17.31 -14.15 0.57
N ASN A 69 -16.94 -13.50 1.68
CA ASN A 69 -17.73 -12.49 2.38
C ASN A 69 -17.39 -11.06 1.94
N LYS A 70 -16.70 -10.90 0.79
CA LYS A 70 -16.25 -9.62 0.25
C LYS A 70 -15.26 -8.86 1.15
N ASN A 71 -14.56 -9.53 2.07
CA ASN A 71 -13.51 -8.92 2.88
C ASN A 71 -12.14 -9.01 2.20
N LEU A 72 -11.32 -7.97 2.35
CA LEU A 72 -9.93 -8.01 1.91
C LEU A 72 -9.15 -9.10 2.64
N LYS A 73 -8.71 -10.14 1.92
CA LYS A 73 -7.91 -11.23 2.48
C LYS A 73 -6.44 -10.83 2.56
N PHE A 74 -5.91 -10.24 1.49
CA PHE A 74 -4.61 -9.59 1.52
C PHE A 74 -4.49 -8.44 0.51
N SER A 75 -3.53 -7.55 0.76
CA SER A 75 -3.11 -6.51 -0.20
C SER A 75 -1.59 -6.41 -0.26
N TYR A 76 -1.08 -6.12 -1.45
CA TYR A 76 0.32 -5.79 -1.71
C TYR A 76 0.36 -4.63 -2.70
N ILE A 77 1.12 -3.60 -2.37
CA ILE A 77 1.30 -2.43 -3.22
C ILE A 77 2.73 -2.41 -3.73
N GLY A 78 2.93 -1.99 -4.98
CA GLY A 78 4.26 -1.82 -5.53
C GLY A 78 4.29 -0.76 -6.62
N GLU A 79 5.49 -0.34 -6.97
CA GLU A 79 5.74 0.46 -8.17
C GLU A 79 6.55 -0.30 -9.21
N SER A 80 6.41 0.11 -10.47
CA SER A 80 7.21 -0.39 -11.58
C SER A 80 7.29 0.63 -12.70
N SER A 81 8.38 0.61 -13.45
CA SER A 81 8.48 1.23 -14.77
C SER A 81 7.73 0.43 -15.85
N ASP A 82 7.44 -0.85 -15.58
CA ASP A 82 6.62 -1.72 -16.42
C ASP A 82 5.75 -2.60 -15.50
N ILE A 83 4.49 -2.18 -15.31
CA ILE A 83 3.54 -2.87 -14.44
C ILE A 83 3.23 -4.27 -14.99
N LYS A 84 3.02 -4.41 -16.30
CA LYS A 84 2.69 -5.69 -16.93
C LYS A 84 3.77 -6.73 -16.66
N LYS A 85 5.03 -6.41 -16.94
CA LYS A 85 6.18 -7.30 -16.68
C LYS A 85 6.28 -7.66 -15.20
N ARG A 86 6.03 -6.70 -14.31
CA ARG A 86 6.05 -6.93 -12.86
C ARG A 86 4.94 -7.87 -12.41
N TRP A 87 3.70 -7.70 -12.87
CA TRP A 87 2.59 -8.60 -12.55
C TRP A 87 2.83 -10.01 -13.07
N LYS A 88 3.28 -10.15 -14.33
CA LYS A 88 3.69 -11.45 -14.88
C LYS A 88 4.76 -12.14 -14.04
N THR A 89 5.72 -11.37 -13.53
CA THR A 89 6.75 -11.90 -12.62
C THR A 89 6.15 -12.43 -11.32
N HIS A 90 5.19 -11.73 -10.72
CA HIS A 90 4.49 -12.22 -9.52
C HIS A 90 3.67 -13.48 -9.81
N ILE A 91 2.94 -13.52 -10.92
CA ILE A 91 2.17 -14.69 -11.37
C ILE A 91 3.09 -15.89 -11.59
N ASN A 92 4.18 -15.71 -12.34
CA ASN A 92 5.14 -16.79 -12.60
C ASN A 92 5.78 -17.30 -11.31
N ASN A 93 6.20 -16.39 -10.42
CA ASN A 93 6.73 -16.75 -9.11
C ASN A 93 5.69 -17.52 -8.29
N PHE A 94 4.40 -17.17 -8.38
CA PHE A 94 3.33 -17.89 -7.69
C PHE A 94 3.20 -19.32 -8.21
N LYS A 95 3.10 -19.50 -9.54
CA LYS A 95 2.98 -20.80 -10.23
C LYS A 95 4.16 -21.73 -9.95
N THR A 96 5.38 -21.20 -10.05
CA THR A 96 6.64 -21.94 -9.80
C THR A 96 6.97 -22.13 -8.32
N LYS A 97 6.06 -21.74 -7.41
CA LYS A 97 6.25 -21.81 -5.96
C LYS A 97 7.55 -21.15 -5.46
N ASN A 98 8.03 -20.11 -6.15
CA ASN A 98 9.24 -19.36 -5.77
C ASN A 98 9.15 -18.80 -4.33
N ILE A 99 10.29 -18.65 -3.65
CA ILE A 99 10.36 -18.12 -2.28
C ILE A 99 9.82 -16.68 -2.20
N LYS A 100 10.01 -15.86 -3.24
CA LYS A 100 9.58 -14.45 -3.30
C LYS A 100 8.06 -14.29 -3.20
N SER A 101 7.30 -15.29 -3.68
CA SER A 101 5.84 -15.32 -3.67
C SER A 101 5.26 -16.13 -2.50
N ARG A 102 6.10 -16.64 -1.57
CA ARG A 102 5.66 -17.43 -0.41
C ARG A 102 4.57 -16.71 0.40
N LYS A 103 4.71 -15.40 0.62
CA LYS A 103 3.74 -14.59 1.38
C LYS A 103 2.37 -14.51 0.72
N PHE A 104 2.34 -14.41 -0.61
CA PHE A 104 1.10 -14.47 -1.38
C PHE A 104 0.46 -15.85 -1.20
N ARG A 105 1.22 -16.93 -1.41
CA ARG A 105 0.72 -18.31 -1.26
C ARG A 105 0.22 -18.65 0.15
N THR A 106 0.82 -18.07 1.19
CA THR A 106 0.35 -18.24 2.57
C THR A 106 -1.01 -17.57 2.80
N LYS A 107 -1.31 -16.49 2.08
CA LYS A 107 -2.58 -15.76 2.20
C LYS A 107 -3.63 -16.26 1.21
N GLU A 108 -3.23 -16.63 0.00
CA GLU A 108 -4.09 -17.13 -1.05
C GLU A 108 -3.47 -18.33 -1.74
N LYS A 109 -4.19 -19.45 -1.76
CA LYS A 109 -3.70 -20.71 -2.36
C LYS A 109 -3.99 -20.76 -3.85
N ASP A 110 -5.06 -20.08 -4.28
CA ASP A 110 -5.56 -20.11 -5.64
C ASP A 110 -5.22 -18.82 -6.38
N LEU A 111 -4.51 -18.96 -7.51
CA LEU A 111 -4.13 -17.85 -8.36
C LEU A 111 -5.35 -17.14 -8.96
N GLU A 112 -6.47 -17.85 -9.18
CA GLU A 112 -7.67 -17.28 -9.80
C GLU A 112 -8.36 -16.23 -8.91
N GLN A 113 -8.11 -16.32 -7.59
CA GLN A 113 -8.59 -15.36 -6.60
C GLN A 113 -7.72 -14.10 -6.50
N ILE A 114 -6.54 -14.10 -7.13
CA ILE A 114 -5.65 -12.94 -7.11
C ILE A 114 -6.07 -11.95 -8.20
N LYS A 115 -6.33 -10.72 -7.76
CA LYS A 115 -6.71 -9.59 -8.60
C LYS A 115 -5.65 -8.51 -8.59
N PHE A 116 -5.64 -7.71 -9.65
CA PHE A 116 -4.66 -6.67 -9.92
C PHE A 116 -5.38 -5.37 -10.29
N ALA A 117 -4.81 -4.23 -9.90
CA ALA A 117 -5.28 -2.93 -10.37
C ALA A 117 -4.13 -1.92 -10.45
N VAL A 118 -4.17 -1.06 -11.47
CA VAL A 118 -3.26 0.09 -11.59
C VAL A 118 -3.85 1.23 -10.77
N LEU A 119 -3.12 1.70 -9.76
CA LEU A 119 -3.58 2.73 -8.83
C LEU A 119 -3.23 4.15 -9.30
N LYS A 120 -2.09 4.32 -9.95
CA LYS A 120 -1.66 5.62 -10.46
C LYS A 120 -0.58 5.44 -11.52
N LEU A 121 -0.71 6.16 -12.63
CA LEU A 121 0.33 6.27 -13.64
C LEU A 121 1.29 7.41 -13.29
N ASP A 122 2.59 7.14 -13.44
CA ASP A 122 3.65 8.13 -13.26
C ASP A 122 4.98 7.63 -13.82
N THR A 123 5.64 8.45 -14.65
CA THR A 123 6.92 8.12 -15.29
C THR A 123 8.11 8.42 -14.38
N ASP A 124 7.99 9.34 -13.43
CA ASP A 124 9.05 9.66 -12.48
C ASP A 124 9.12 8.60 -11.38
N GLN A 125 10.32 8.02 -11.19
CA GLN A 125 10.50 6.99 -10.18
C GLN A 125 10.26 7.52 -8.77
N ASN A 126 10.73 8.72 -8.44
CA ASN A 126 10.60 9.22 -7.08
C ASN A 126 9.14 9.45 -6.70
N THR A 127 8.36 10.01 -7.64
CA THR A 127 6.93 10.25 -7.48
C THR A 127 6.16 8.94 -7.38
N ARG A 128 6.51 7.91 -8.16
CA ARG A 128 5.98 6.55 -7.96
C ARG A 128 6.27 6.00 -6.56
N LEU A 129 7.50 6.15 -6.05
CA LEU A 129 7.87 5.63 -4.72
C LEU A 129 7.14 6.38 -3.59
N LYS A 130 6.93 7.69 -3.74
CA LYS A 130 6.09 8.48 -2.82
C LYS A 130 4.64 7.98 -2.87
N LYS A 131 4.06 7.78 -4.05
CA LYS A 131 2.70 7.24 -4.23
C LYS A 131 2.56 5.79 -3.73
N GLU A 132 3.55 4.93 -3.95
CA GLU A 132 3.61 3.58 -3.38
C GLU A 132 3.51 3.66 -1.85
N THR A 133 4.34 4.51 -1.24
CA THR A 133 4.34 4.75 0.21
C THR A 133 2.96 5.25 0.68
N TYR A 134 2.37 6.21 -0.03
CA TYR A 134 1.02 6.71 0.25
C TYR A 134 0.00 5.57 0.32
N TYR A 135 -0.09 4.77 -0.73
CA TYR A 135 -1.03 3.67 -0.78
C TYR A 135 -0.73 2.60 0.28
N ILE A 136 0.54 2.31 0.59
CA ILE A 136 0.89 1.35 1.66
C ILE A 136 0.31 1.81 2.99
N TYR A 137 0.37 3.11 3.31
CA TYR A 137 -0.28 3.65 4.50
C TYR A 137 -1.81 3.54 4.44
N HIS A 138 -2.43 3.70 3.28
CA HIS A 138 -3.87 3.53 3.10
C HIS A 138 -4.32 2.10 3.39
N PHE A 139 -3.58 1.10 2.94
CA PHE A 139 -3.92 -0.31 3.16
C PHE A 139 -3.28 -0.92 4.42
N LYS A 140 -2.49 -0.14 5.17
CA LYS A 140 -1.67 -0.65 6.28
C LYS A 140 -2.49 -1.37 7.34
N SER A 141 -2.19 -2.66 7.50
CA SER A 141 -2.67 -3.54 8.57
C SER A 141 -1.69 -4.69 8.76
N LYS A 142 -1.59 -5.24 9.98
CA LYS A 142 -0.83 -6.48 10.21
C LYS A 142 -1.56 -7.75 9.79
N PHE A 143 -2.87 -7.67 9.53
CA PHE A 143 -3.71 -8.83 9.18
C PHE A 143 -3.76 -9.06 7.66
N THR A 144 -3.90 -7.99 6.89
CA THR A 144 -4.18 -8.06 5.44
C THR A 144 -3.04 -7.56 4.56
N ASN A 145 -2.31 -6.51 4.95
CA ASN A 145 -1.25 -5.97 4.10
C ASN A 145 0.05 -6.79 4.24
N ILE A 146 0.62 -7.19 3.11
CA ILE A 146 1.82 -8.05 3.08
C ILE A 146 3.09 -7.31 2.66
N ASN A 147 3.04 -5.98 2.47
CA ASN A 147 4.24 -5.17 2.25
C ASN A 147 5.19 -5.29 3.46
N THR A 148 6.46 -5.59 3.21
CA THR A 148 7.49 -5.67 4.26
C THR A 148 8.05 -4.32 4.65
N LYS A 149 8.23 -3.45 3.65
CA LYS A 149 8.75 -2.11 3.79
C LYS A 149 7.63 -1.12 3.53
N ILE A 150 7.60 -0.06 4.31
CA ILE A 150 6.62 1.04 4.14
C ILE A 150 7.07 1.99 3.03
N ALA A 151 8.37 2.26 2.99
CA ALA A 151 9.00 3.10 1.98
C ALA A 151 10.19 2.36 1.40
N ASN A 152 10.40 2.55 0.10
CA ASN A 152 11.55 2.03 -0.60
C ASN A 152 12.79 2.89 -0.30
N MET A 153 13.95 2.27 -0.16
CA MET A 153 15.21 2.98 0.10
C MET A 153 15.66 3.87 -1.06
N LYS A 154 15.15 3.62 -2.27
CA LYS A 154 15.40 4.47 -3.45
C LYS A 154 14.62 5.78 -3.43
N MET A 155 13.63 5.92 -2.54
CA MET A 155 12.86 7.14 -2.45
C MET A 155 13.74 8.29 -1.96
N LYS A 156 13.63 9.44 -2.63
CA LYS A 156 14.41 10.65 -2.39
C LYS A 156 13.55 11.76 -1.82
N CYS A 157 14.12 12.58 -0.95
CA CYS A 157 13.53 13.85 -0.53
C CYS A 157 13.56 14.85 -1.69
N ASP A 158 12.99 16.02 -1.49
CA ASP A 158 12.87 17.03 -2.57
C ASP A 158 14.22 17.60 -3.03
N PHE A 159 15.29 17.39 -2.26
CA PHE A 159 16.66 17.75 -2.61
C PHE A 159 17.48 16.57 -3.18
N GLY A 160 16.84 15.46 -3.52
CA GLY A 160 17.51 14.30 -4.13
C GLY A 160 18.25 13.35 -3.18
N HIS A 161 18.32 13.67 -1.89
CA HIS A 161 18.89 12.79 -0.86
C HIS A 161 17.97 11.62 -0.51
N GLY A 162 18.53 10.48 -0.09
CA GLY A 162 17.73 9.33 0.33
C GLY A 162 16.81 9.62 1.53
N VAL A 163 15.56 9.16 1.45
CA VAL A 163 14.60 9.24 2.55
C VAL A 163 14.89 8.13 3.56
N LYS A 164 15.07 8.47 4.83
CA LYS A 164 15.37 7.47 5.86
C LYS A 164 14.19 7.13 6.76
N ARG A 165 13.14 7.98 6.81
CA ARG A 165 11.96 7.71 7.64
C ARG A 165 10.68 8.20 6.97
N THR A 166 9.63 7.39 7.08
CA THR A 166 8.26 7.83 6.83
C THR A 166 7.38 7.56 8.04
N TYR A 167 6.38 8.41 8.25
CA TYR A 167 5.47 8.28 9.38
C TYR A 167 4.10 8.90 9.11
N LEU A 168 3.08 8.33 9.75
CA LEU A 168 1.76 8.92 9.83
C LEU A 168 1.76 9.99 10.93
N SER A 169 1.10 11.11 10.68
CA SER A 169 0.80 12.18 11.63
C SER A 169 -0.62 12.70 11.40
N TYR A 170 -1.04 13.67 12.18
CA TYR A 170 -2.28 14.40 11.98
C TYR A 170 -2.08 15.90 12.20
N ASP A 171 -3.01 16.70 11.69
CA ASP A 171 -3.07 18.13 11.97
C ASP A 171 -3.56 18.37 13.40
N LYS A 172 -2.72 18.96 14.25
CA LYS A 172 -3.09 19.25 15.64
C LYS A 172 -4.03 20.46 15.74
N ASN A 173 -3.96 21.37 14.78
CA ASN A 173 -4.62 22.68 14.82
C ASN A 173 -5.88 22.72 13.95
N SER A 174 -6.10 21.72 13.09
CA SER A 174 -7.31 21.64 12.25
C SER A 174 -8.55 21.24 13.05
N VAL A 175 -9.65 21.96 12.81
CA VAL A 175 -11.00 21.65 13.30
C VAL A 175 -11.43 20.24 12.89
N LYS A 176 -11.09 19.82 11.67
CA LYS A 176 -11.36 18.46 11.17
C LYS A 176 -10.14 17.57 11.35
N PHE A 177 -10.35 16.35 11.84
CA PHE A 177 -9.28 15.37 11.95
C PHE A 177 -8.78 14.96 10.56
N ARG A 178 -7.52 15.29 10.26
CA ARG A 178 -6.86 14.98 8.97
C ARG A 178 -5.56 14.24 9.23
N LEU A 179 -5.40 13.10 8.56
CA LEU A 179 -4.15 12.33 8.58
C LEU A 179 -3.22 12.81 7.47
N TYR A 180 -1.92 12.78 7.78
CA TYR A 180 -0.87 13.11 6.84
C TYR A 180 0.23 12.07 6.90
N ILE A 181 0.86 11.80 5.77
CA ILE A 181 2.02 10.91 5.67
C ILE A 181 3.21 11.77 5.34
N TYR A 182 4.21 11.79 6.21
CA TYR A 182 5.43 12.55 5.99
C TYR A 182 6.59 11.63 5.66
N GLY A 183 7.47 12.10 4.79
CA GLY A 183 8.84 11.65 4.66
C GLY A 183 9.79 12.65 5.33
N GLU A 184 10.86 12.12 5.90
CA GLU A 184 11.91 12.92 6.56
C GLU A 184 13.27 12.43 6.07
N CYS A 185 14.05 13.37 5.52
CA CYS A 185 15.46 13.12 5.25
C CYS A 185 16.23 13.08 6.57
N ARG A 186 17.15 12.12 6.70
CA ARG A 186 18.08 12.02 7.84
C ARG A 186 19.52 12.04 7.33
N ASN A 187 19.78 12.85 6.29
CA ASN A 187 21.14 13.26 5.99
C ASN A 187 21.49 14.35 7.01
N LYS A 188 22.72 14.37 7.53
CA LYS A 188 23.17 15.35 8.53
C LYS A 188 22.98 16.80 8.04
N GLU A 189 23.06 17.01 6.73
CA GLU A 189 22.94 18.31 6.08
C GLU A 189 21.53 18.61 5.54
N CYS A 190 20.63 17.62 5.53
CA CYS A 190 19.28 17.79 4.99
C CYS A 190 18.22 17.35 6.00
N ASN A 191 17.53 18.34 6.56
CA ASN A 191 16.40 18.18 7.49
C ASN A 191 15.04 18.29 6.77
N ASN A 192 15.01 18.05 5.46
CA ASN A 192 13.77 18.19 4.69
C ASN A 192 12.70 17.22 5.20
N LYS A 193 11.57 17.79 5.61
CA LYS A 193 10.32 17.08 5.89
C LYS A 193 9.31 17.44 4.82
N PHE A 194 8.88 16.43 4.08
CA PHE A 194 7.99 16.61 2.95
C PHE A 194 6.75 15.73 3.09
N LEU A 195 5.64 16.23 2.54
CA LEU A 195 4.37 15.53 2.57
C LEU A 195 4.30 14.53 1.41
N ILE A 196 3.82 13.33 1.71
CA ILE A 196 3.61 12.25 0.74
C ILE A 196 2.12 12.20 0.43
N ARG A 197 1.76 12.38 -0.84
CA ARG A 197 0.40 12.42 -1.38
C ARG A 197 0.30 11.58 -2.65
#